data_AF-A0A2G9ICP8-F1
#
_entry.id   AF-A0A2G9ICP8-F1
#
_cell.length_a   1.000
_cell.length_b   1.000
_cell.length_c   1.000
_cell.angle_alpha   90.00
_cell.angle_beta   90.00
_cell.angle_gamma   90.00
#
_symmetry.space_group_name_H-M   'P 1'
#
loop_
_entity.id
_entity.type
_entity.pdbx_description
1 polymer ?
#
loop_
_entity_poly.entity_id
_entity_poly.type
_entity_poly.pdbx_seq_one_letter_code
_entity_poly.pdbx_strand_id
1 'polypeptide(L)'
;METEERIDQITKQVKILERVPREKRIDVYNRGAKNIYVIGSILLLVTLWIVIFGETIIDMGPLWDYSRGLTKNMWNIVAKLFFPVFLPAIFILGIPLEIRNYIIKRIVNKEYPNEQEKK
;
A
#
# COMPACT_ATOMS: atom_id res chain seq x y z
N MET A 1 10.19 25.00 6.64
CA MET A 1 11.08 23.83 6.86
C MET A 1 10.33 22.52 6.66
N GLU A 2 9.31 22.18 7.46
CA GLU A 2 8.62 20.88 7.36
C GLU A 2 8.02 20.56 5.97
N THR A 3 7.47 21.55 5.28
CA THR A 3 6.90 21.36 3.93
C THR A 3 7.97 21.06 2.87
N GLU A 4 9.16 21.65 2.98
CA GLU A 4 10.25 21.47 2.02
C GLU A 4 10.91 20.10 2.18
N GLU A 5 11.10 19.65 3.42
CA GLU A 5 11.59 18.30 3.73
C GLU A 5 10.62 17.23 3.21
N ARG A 6 9.31 17.45 3.36
CA ARG A 6 8.29 16.56 2.79
C ARG A 6 8.34 16.52 1.26
N ILE A 7 8.55 17.67 0.59
CA ILE A 7 8.73 17.71 -0.87
C ILE A 7 9.97 16.91 -1.27
N ASP A 8 11.08 17.04 -0.56
CA ASP A 8 12.32 16.32 -0.86
C ASP A 8 12.16 14.80 -0.67
N GLN A 9 11.53 14.38 0.43
CA GLN A 9 11.21 12.97 0.69
C GLN A 9 10.33 12.37 -0.42
N ILE A 10 9.25 13.06 -0.81
CA ILE A 10 8.35 12.60 -1.86
C ILE A 10 9.07 12.54 -3.22
N THR A 11 9.93 13.53 -3.50
CA THR A 11 10.72 13.56 -4.74
C THR A 11 11.70 12.37 -4.79
N LYS A 12 12.36 12.05 -3.67
CA LYS A 12 13.24 10.88 -3.55
C LYS A 12 12.48 9.57 -3.76
N GLN A 13 11.27 9.45 -3.21
CA GLN A 13 10.42 8.27 -3.39
C GLN A 13 9.93 8.12 -4.84
N VAL A 14 9.62 9.23 -5.51
CA VAL A 14 9.05 9.22 -6.86
C VAL A 14 9.86 10.15 -7.77
N LYS A 15 10.98 9.65 -8.29
CA LYS A 15 11.94 10.41 -9.13
C LYS A 15 11.30 11.19 -10.28
N ILE A 16 10.17 10.72 -10.83
CA ILE A 16 9.50 11.43 -11.93
C ILE A 16 8.96 12.81 -11.53
N LEU A 17 8.76 13.06 -10.23
CA LEU A 17 8.36 14.36 -9.71
C LEU A 17 9.46 15.42 -9.80
N GLU A 18 10.72 15.05 -10.06
CA GLU A 18 11.80 16.01 -10.31
C GLU A 18 11.47 16.94 -11.49
N ARG A 19 10.72 16.44 -12.48
CA ARG A 19 10.27 17.19 -13.65
C ARG A 19 9.18 18.23 -13.34
N VAL A 20 8.53 18.11 -12.18
CA VAL A 20 7.46 19.02 -11.76
C VAL A 20 8.08 20.17 -10.96
N PRO A 21 7.61 21.43 -11.12
CA PRO A 21 8.00 22.54 -10.26
C PRO A 21 7.77 22.23 -8.77
N ARG A 22 8.70 22.60 -7.88
CA ARG A 22 8.69 22.20 -6.46
C ARG A 22 7.36 22.51 -5.78
N GLU A 23 6.83 23.71 -5.97
CA GLU A 23 5.54 24.15 -5.43
C GLU A 23 4.35 23.26 -5.81
N LYS A 24 4.40 22.55 -6.94
CA LYS A 24 3.30 21.69 -7.43
C LYS A 24 3.52 20.19 -7.16
N ARG A 25 4.70 19.78 -6.67
CA ARG A 25 5.02 18.36 -6.43
C ARG A 25 4.09 17.69 -5.42
N ILE A 26 3.79 18.37 -4.31
CA ILE A 26 2.86 17.86 -3.29
C ILE A 26 1.45 17.71 -3.88
N ASP A 27 1.00 18.68 -4.67
CA ASP A 27 -0.33 18.64 -5.28
C ASP A 27 -0.46 17.45 -6.25
N VAL A 28 0.50 17.29 -7.17
CA VAL A 28 0.52 16.15 -8.12
C VAL A 28 0.57 14.82 -7.38
N TYR A 29 1.39 14.72 -6.33
CA TYR A 29 1.48 13.52 -5.49
C TYR A 29 0.15 13.23 -4.79
N ASN A 30 -0.49 14.24 -4.19
CA ASN A 30 -1.77 14.11 -3.51
C ASN A 30 -2.90 13.73 -4.48
N ARG A 31 -2.91 14.27 -5.71
CA ARG A 31 -3.86 13.87 -6.76
C ARG A 31 -3.68 12.39 -7.16
N GLY A 32 -2.44 11.92 -7.20
CA GLY A 32 -2.14 10.49 -7.40
C GLY A 32 -2.61 9.61 -6.23
N ALA A 33 -2.32 10.03 -4.99
CA ALA A 33 -2.64 9.26 -3.79
C ALA A 33 -4.14 9.21 -3.46
N LYS A 34 -4.87 10.30 -3.69
CA LYS A 34 -6.33 10.39 -3.46
C LYS A 34 -7.16 9.84 -4.62
N ASN A 35 -6.52 9.24 -5.61
CA ASN A 35 -7.23 8.71 -6.76
C ASN A 35 -8.13 7.53 -6.32
N ILE A 36 -9.34 7.48 -6.87
CA ILE A 36 -10.33 6.45 -6.54
C ILE A 36 -9.82 5.03 -6.81
N TYR A 37 -8.93 4.84 -7.79
CA TYR A 37 -8.31 3.53 -8.05
C TYR A 37 -7.33 3.11 -6.95
N VAL A 38 -6.64 4.05 -6.30
CA VAL A 38 -5.75 3.77 -5.16
C VAL A 38 -6.59 3.43 -3.93
N ILE A 39 -7.59 4.25 -3.63
CA ILE A 39 -8.47 4.03 -2.47
C ILE A 39 -9.29 2.74 -2.66
N GLY A 40 -9.84 2.54 -3.85
CA GLY A 40 -10.64 1.37 -4.19
C GLY A 40 -9.84 0.08 -4.16
N SER A 41 -8.57 0.09 -4.59
CA SER A 41 -7.70 -1.09 -4.48
C SER A 41 -7.36 -1.43 -3.03
N ILE A 42 -7.10 -0.43 -2.18
CA ILE A 42 -6.91 -0.64 -0.73
C ILE A 42 -8.17 -1.27 -0.12
N LEU A 43 -9.34 -0.69 -0.36
CA LEU A 43 -10.60 -1.20 0.18
C LEU A 43 -10.87 -2.63 -0.26
N LEU A 44 -10.73 -2.93 -1.56
CA LEU A 44 -10.91 -4.27 -2.11
C LEU A 44 -9.97 -5.28 -1.44
N LEU A 45 -8.67 -4.96 -1.34
CA LEU A 45 -7.67 -5.84 -0.75
C LEU A 45 -7.91 -6.08 0.74
N VAL A 46 -8.32 -5.05 1.49
CA VAL A 46 -8.68 -5.18 2.91
C VAL A 46 -9.94 -6.04 3.08
N THR A 47 -10.96 -5.85 2.24
CA THR A 47 -12.18 -6.67 2.30
C THR A 47 -11.87 -8.14 2.01
N LEU A 48 -11.11 -8.43 0.95
CA LEU A 48 -10.67 -9.79 0.63
C LEU A 48 -9.85 -10.39 1.76
N TRP A 49 -8.98 -9.59 2.37
CA TRP A 49 -8.19 -10.02 3.51
C TRP A 49 -9.05 -10.41 4.71
N ILE A 50 -10.05 -9.60 5.08
CA ILE A 50 -10.95 -9.89 6.20
C ILE A 50 -11.69 -11.21 5.99
N VAL A 51 -12.14 -11.49 4.76
CA VAL A 51 -12.82 -12.75 4.44
C VAL A 51 -11.88 -13.94 4.65
N ILE A 52 -10.68 -13.91 4.05
CA ILE A 52 -9.71 -15.00 4.15
C ILE A 52 -9.22 -15.19 5.60
N PHE A 53 -8.98 -14.07 6.30
CA PHE A 53 -8.53 -14.08 7.68
C PHE A 53 -9.62 -14.58 8.64
N GLY A 54 -10.87 -14.17 8.43
CA GLY A 54 -12.01 -14.61 9.24
C GLY A 54 -12.21 -16.12 9.18
N GLU A 55 -12.18 -16.71 7.98
CA GLU A 55 -12.20 -18.17 7.78
C GLU A 55 -11.05 -18.85 8.55
N THR A 56 -9.84 -18.30 8.43
CA THR A 56 -8.65 -18.84 9.10
C THR A 56 -8.79 -18.80 10.63
N ILE A 57 -9.45 -17.78 11.20
CA ILE A 57 -9.70 -17.68 12.65
C ILE A 57 -10.74 -18.71 13.12
N ILE A 58 -11.81 -18.91 12.34
CA ILE A 58 -12.86 -19.90 12.65
C ILE A 58 -12.26 -21.32 12.66
N ASP A 59 -11.45 -21.66 11.67
CA ASP A 59 -10.76 -22.96 11.57
C ASP A 59 -9.78 -23.21 12.73
N MET A 60 -9.29 -22.15 13.37
CA MET A 60 -8.45 -22.25 14.56
C MET A 60 -9.22 -22.47 15.86
N GLY A 61 -10.57 -22.52 15.84
CA GLY A 61 -11.43 -22.77 17.01
C GLY A 61 -10.87 -23.76 18.05
N PRO A 62 -10.44 -24.98 17.66
CA PRO A 62 -9.89 -25.98 18.58
C PRO A 62 -8.54 -25.62 19.23
N LEU A 63 -7.76 -24.71 18.62
CA LEU A 63 -6.47 -24.25 19.13
C LEU A 63 -6.63 -23.19 20.22
N TRP A 64 -7.77 -22.50 20.26
CA TRP A 64 -8.13 -21.48 21.24
C TRP A 64 -8.69 -22.06 22.56
N ASP A 65 -8.83 -23.38 22.66
CA ASP A 65 -9.31 -24.06 23.85
C ASP A 65 -8.28 -23.95 25.00
N TYR A 66 -8.59 -23.09 25.97
CA TYR A 66 -7.77 -22.81 27.15
C TYR A 66 -7.50 -24.06 28.00
N SER A 67 -8.36 -25.09 27.95
CA SER A 67 -8.20 -26.31 28.74
C SER A 67 -6.99 -27.16 28.30
N ARG A 68 -6.52 -27.00 27.05
CA ARG A 68 -5.41 -27.79 26.48
C ARG A 68 -4.03 -27.17 26.68
N GLY A 69 -3.96 -26.02 27.36
CA GLY A 69 -2.71 -25.28 27.62
C GLY A 69 -2.33 -24.35 26.47
N LEU A 70 -2.69 -23.07 26.60
CA LEU A 70 -2.43 -22.01 25.61
C LEU A 70 -0.95 -21.96 25.16
N THR A 71 -0.02 -22.20 26.08
CA THR A 71 1.43 -22.20 25.83
C THR A 71 1.90 -23.35 24.94
N LYS A 72 1.21 -24.50 24.93
CA LYS A 72 1.55 -25.64 24.04
C LYS A 72 1.15 -25.38 22.59
N ASN A 73 0.08 -24.62 22.35
CA ASN A 73 -0.46 -24.35 21.02
C ASN A 73 -0.01 -23.02 20.41
N MET A 74 0.65 -22.16 21.18
CA MET A 74 1.05 -20.81 20.75
C MET A 74 1.88 -20.80 19.47
N TRP A 75 2.85 -21.70 19.32
CA TRP A 75 3.65 -21.82 18.09
C TRP A 75 2.82 -22.24 16.88
N ASN A 76 1.83 -23.13 17.06
CA ASN A 76 0.93 -23.53 15.97
C ASN A 76 -0.02 -22.39 15.57
N ILE A 77 -0.49 -21.61 16.53
CA ILE A 77 -1.31 -20.42 16.26
C ILE A 77 -0.49 -19.39 15.49
N VAL A 78 0.73 -19.08 15.95
CA VAL A 78 1.63 -18.15 15.25
C VAL A 78 1.93 -18.63 13.83
N ALA A 79 2.26 -19.91 13.65
CA ALA A 79 2.53 -20.48 12.33
C ALA A 79 1.32 -20.40 11.39
N LYS A 80 0.11 -20.71 11.89
CA LYS A 80 -1.11 -20.64 11.08
C LYS A 80 -1.55 -19.20 10.78
N LEU A 81 -1.28 -18.24 11.66
CA LEU A 81 -1.59 -16.82 11.44
C LEU A 81 -0.53 -16.10 10.61
N PHE A 82 0.69 -16.64 10.53
CA PHE A 82 1.79 -16.01 9.81
C PHE A 82 1.41 -15.73 8.35
N PHE A 83 1.05 -16.77 7.60
CA PHE A 83 0.74 -16.63 6.18
C PHE A 83 -0.45 -15.69 5.88
N PRO A 84 -1.63 -15.84 6.52
CA PRO A 84 -2.78 -14.99 6.25
C PRO A 84 -2.62 -13.55 6.76
N VAL A 85 -1.60 -13.23 7.56
CA VAL A 85 -1.29 -11.85 7.96
C VAL A 85 -0.21 -11.25 7.06
N PHE A 86 0.93 -11.92 6.89
CA PHE A 86 2.07 -11.34 6.18
C PHE A 86 1.86 -11.26 4.67
N LEU A 87 1.29 -12.30 4.05
CA LEU A 87 1.12 -12.30 2.60
C LEU A 87 0.17 -11.18 2.14
N PRO A 88 -1.02 -11.00 2.75
CA PRO A 88 -1.92 -9.91 2.37
C PRO A 88 -1.34 -8.52 2.68
N ALA A 89 -0.55 -8.37 3.74
CA ALA A 89 0.11 -7.09 4.06
C ALA A 89 1.05 -6.62 2.92
N ILE A 90 1.80 -7.55 2.31
CA ILE A 90 2.66 -7.22 1.16
C ILE A 90 1.83 -6.69 -0.01
N PHE A 91 0.68 -7.32 -0.30
CA PHE A 91 -0.19 -6.88 -1.39
C PHE A 91 -0.92 -5.56 -1.10
N ILE A 92 -1.43 -5.39 0.13
CA ILE A 92 -2.12 -4.16 0.58
C ILE A 92 -1.16 -2.96 0.54
N LEU A 93 0.14 -3.16 0.77
CA LEU A 93 1.13 -2.08 0.65
C LEU A 93 1.63 -1.94 -0.80
N GLY A 94 1.96 -3.03 -1.48
CA GLY A 94 2.61 -3.00 -2.80
C GLY A 94 1.70 -2.51 -3.92
N ILE A 95 0.50 -3.09 -4.06
CA ILE A 95 -0.40 -2.81 -5.18
C ILE A 95 -0.82 -1.33 -5.20
N PRO A 96 -1.27 -0.72 -4.08
CA PRO A 96 -1.66 0.69 -4.08
C PRO A 96 -0.48 1.63 -4.38
N LEU A 97 0.75 1.28 -3.97
CA LEU A 97 1.95 2.05 -4.28
C LEU A 97 2.24 2.04 -5.79
N GLU A 98 2.13 0.89 -6.45
CA GLU A 98 2.31 0.77 -7.89
C GLU A 98 1.26 1.57 -8.66
N ILE A 99 -0.01 1.43 -8.29
CA ILE A 99 -1.12 2.18 -8.90
C ILE A 99 -0.89 3.68 -8.74
N ARG A 100 -0.54 4.14 -7.54
CA ARG A 100 -0.23 5.55 -7.28
C ARG A 100 0.90 6.03 -8.16
N ASN A 101 2.01 5.29 -8.23
CA ASN A 101 3.18 5.67 -9.02
C ASN A 101 2.85 5.72 -10.53
N TYR A 102 2.03 4.78 -11.02
CA TYR A 102 1.53 4.80 -12.39
C TYR A 102 0.68 6.05 -12.68
N ILE A 103 -0.24 6.40 -11.77
CA ILE A 103 -1.09 7.59 -11.91
C ILE A 103 -0.27 8.87 -11.88
N ILE A 104 0.68 8.99 -10.93
CA ILE A 104 1.59 10.14 -10.88
C ILE A 104 2.36 10.25 -12.18
N LYS A 105 2.94 9.15 -12.68
CA LYS A 105 3.64 9.13 -13.96
C LYS A 105 2.76 9.59 -15.12
N ARG A 106 1.50 9.16 -15.15
CA ARG A 106 0.53 9.58 -16.17
C ARG A 106 0.18 11.07 -16.08
N ILE A 107 0.00 11.61 -14.87
CA ILE A 107 -0.25 13.05 -14.65
C ILE A 107 0.97 13.87 -15.10
N VAL A 108 2.17 13.48 -14.65
CA VAL A 108 3.41 14.18 -14.99
C VAL A 108 3.64 14.19 -16.49
N ASN A 109 3.52 13.05 -17.17
CA ASN A 109 3.72 13.00 -18.62
C ASN A 109 2.69 13.85 -19.39
N LYS A 110 1.47 14.02 -18.86
CA LYS A 110 0.42 14.82 -19.50
C LYS A 110 0.61 16.33 -19.26
N GLU A 111 0.96 16.73 -18.05
CA GLU A 111 1.07 18.15 -17.65
C GLU A 111 2.48 18.73 -17.85
N TYR A 112 3.51 17.87 -17.79
CA TYR A 112 4.93 18.21 -17.88
C TYR A 112 5.63 17.23 -18.83
N PRO A 113 5.30 17.27 -20.14
CA PRO A 113 5.89 16.37 -21.12
C PRO A 113 7.40 16.55 -21.18
N ASN A 114 8.13 15.46 -21.40
CA ASN A 114 9.59 15.52 -21.52
C ASN A 114 9.94 16.29 -22.81
N GLU A 115 10.85 17.27 -22.75
CA GLU A 115 11.24 18.05 -23.93
C GLU A 115 11.79 17.17 -25.07
N GLN A 116 12.25 15.95 -24.76
CA GLN A 116 12.68 14.94 -25.71
C GLN A 116 11.56 14.27 -26.52
N GLU A 117 10.28 14.37 -26.11
CA GLU A 117 9.13 13.86 -26.86
C GLU A 117 8.57 14.87 -27.89
N LYS A 118 9.14 16.08 -27.97
CA LYS A 118 8.75 17.11 -28.95
C LYS A 118 9.55 17.07 -30.26
N LYS A 119 10.38 16.06 -30.49
CA LYS A 119 11.16 15.86 -31.72
C LYS A 119 10.63 14.71 -32.54
#